data_AF-A0A0V1HA16-F1
#
_entry.id   AF-A0A0V1HA16-F1
#
_cell.length_a   1.000
_cell.length_b   1.000
_cell.length_c   1.000
_cell.angle_alpha   90.00
_cell.angle_beta   90.00
_cell.angle_gamma   90.00
#
_symmetry.space_group_name_H-M   'P 1'
#
loop_
_entity.id
_entity.type
_entity.pdbx_description
1 polymer ?
#
loop_
_entity_poly.entity_id
_entity_poly.type
_entity_poly.pdbx_seq_one_letter_code
_entity_poly.pdbx_strand_id
1 'polypeptide(L)'
;LTLYFCSVIKTFRVFRDEKFTTSLEKEETDLTVNLLTDNLWQEKKFKPYNFKAFGVAPVRGYLHPLMKVRTEFRQIFLEMGFTEMPTQRYVESSFWNFDALFQPQQHPARDEQDTFFISEPMYTKDLPSEYVKRVEKVHSVGDYGSSGYGYKWKIEEAAKNVLRTHTTASSIRMLYEIAKKPFKPVRYFSIDRVFRNESLDATHLAEFHQVEGLIAGENLSLGHLIGILQEFYKKLGIERLRFKPAYNPYTEPSMEIFSYHSSLKKWVEIGNSGMFRPEVLLPLGLAENVTVIAWGLSLERPTMIKYGIDNIRDLIGPRVDLTMIQSSPICRF
;
A
#
# COMPACT_ATOMS: atom_id res chain seq x y z
N LEU A 1 -43.35 13.96 -47.17
CA LEU A 1 -41.89 14.11 -47.38
C LEU A 1 -41.34 12.77 -47.83
N THR A 2 -41.15 12.60 -49.14
CA THR A 2 -40.67 11.35 -49.74
C THR A 2 -39.14 11.38 -49.75
N LEU A 3 -38.50 10.53 -48.95
CA LEU A 3 -37.04 10.39 -48.90
C LEU A 3 -36.59 9.59 -50.13
N TYR A 4 -35.95 10.26 -51.09
CA TYR A 4 -35.24 9.60 -52.18
C TYR A 4 -33.90 9.06 -51.67
N PHE A 5 -33.76 7.74 -51.60
CA PHE A 5 -32.46 7.10 -51.39
C PHE A 5 -31.62 7.24 -52.66
N CYS A 6 -30.60 8.10 -52.61
CA CYS A 6 -29.59 8.19 -53.67
C CYS A 6 -28.59 7.04 -53.50
N SER A 7 -28.66 6.02 -54.37
CA SER A 7 -27.67 4.95 -54.42
C SER A 7 -26.50 5.37 -55.30
N VAL A 8 -25.30 5.45 -54.71
CA VAL A 8 -24.07 5.76 -55.45
C VAL A 8 -23.53 4.46 -56.06
N ILE A 9 -23.64 4.31 -57.38
CA ILE A 9 -22.99 3.22 -58.12
C ILE A 9 -21.55 3.65 -58.42
N LYS A 10 -20.58 2.94 -57.83
CA LYS A 10 -19.16 3.12 -58.15
C LYS A 10 -18.77 2.22 -59.31
N THR A 11 -18.46 2.82 -60.47
CA THR A 11 -17.99 2.10 -61.65
C THR A 11 -16.49 2.30 -61.80
N PHE A 12 -15.73 1.21 -61.92
CA PHE A 12 -14.29 1.26 -62.17
C PHE A 12 -14.02 0.87 -63.62
N ARG A 13 -13.27 1.70 -64.35
CA ARG A 13 -12.66 1.31 -65.62
C ARG A 13 -11.19 1.00 -65.35
N VAL A 14 -10.80 -0.24 -65.58
CA VAL A 14 -9.43 -0.71 -65.39
C VAL A 14 -8.78 -0.83 -66.76
N PHE A 15 -7.57 -0.32 -66.89
CA PHE A 15 -6.77 -0.36 -68.13
C PHE A 15 -5.46 -1.07 -67.83
N ARG A 16 -4.88 -1.73 -68.85
CA ARG A 16 -3.54 -2.31 -68.76
C ARG A 16 -2.53 -1.18 -68.95
N ASP A 17 -1.64 -1.00 -68.00
CA ASP A 17 -0.48 -0.12 -68.13
C ASP A 17 0.79 -0.92 -68.45
N GLU A 18 1.93 -0.24 -68.54
CA GLU A 18 3.24 -0.87 -68.80
C GLU A 18 3.69 -1.85 -67.70
N LYS A 19 3.06 -1.80 -66.52
CA LYS A 19 3.32 -2.70 -65.40
C LYS A 19 2.35 -3.88 -65.33
N PHE A 20 1.41 -3.98 -66.29
CA PHE A 20 0.49 -5.10 -66.38
C PHE A 20 1.24 -6.39 -66.68
N THR A 21 1.28 -7.29 -65.69
CA THR A 21 1.81 -8.65 -65.84
C THR A 21 0.74 -9.67 -65.45
N THR A 22 0.75 -10.82 -66.11
CA THR A 22 -0.11 -11.97 -65.77
C THR A 22 0.57 -12.90 -64.75
N SER A 23 1.86 -12.73 -64.49
CA SER A 23 2.61 -13.44 -63.45
C SER A 23 2.69 -12.60 -62.18
N LEU A 24 2.21 -13.12 -61.06
CA LEU A 24 2.50 -12.54 -59.75
C LEU A 24 3.93 -12.91 -59.35
N GLU A 25 4.87 -11.98 -59.47
CA GLU A 25 6.17 -12.13 -58.79
C GLU A 25 5.95 -12.01 -57.28
N LYS A 26 6.27 -13.07 -56.54
CA LYS A 26 6.19 -13.04 -55.07
C LYS A 26 7.34 -12.19 -54.55
N GLU A 27 7.03 -11.02 -54.02
CA GLU A 27 7.99 -10.17 -53.32
C GLU A 27 8.48 -10.89 -52.04
N GLU A 28 9.77 -10.77 -51.75
CA GLU A 28 10.34 -11.30 -50.52
C GLU A 28 9.88 -10.43 -49.33
N THR A 29 9.51 -11.07 -48.21
CA THR A 29 9.00 -10.35 -47.03
C THR A 29 10.11 -9.94 -46.07
N ASP A 30 11.09 -10.82 -45.89
CA ASP A 30 12.17 -10.65 -44.92
C ASP A 30 13.52 -11.00 -45.56
N LEU A 31 14.58 -10.35 -45.05
CA LEU A 31 15.94 -10.67 -45.43
C LEU A 31 16.37 -11.96 -44.71
N THR A 32 16.72 -12.99 -45.46
CA THR A 32 17.17 -14.28 -44.91
C THR A 32 18.67 -14.45 -45.04
N VAL A 33 19.25 -15.34 -44.22
CA VAL A 33 20.69 -15.64 -44.23
C VAL A 33 21.13 -16.14 -45.61
N ASN A 34 20.30 -16.94 -46.31
CA ASN A 34 20.63 -17.47 -47.63
C ASN A 34 20.67 -16.36 -48.70
N LEU A 35 19.71 -15.43 -48.66
CA LEU A 35 19.70 -14.27 -49.57
C LEU A 35 20.94 -13.38 -49.40
N LEU A 36 21.46 -13.28 -48.18
CA LEU A 36 22.70 -12.56 -47.88
C LEU A 36 23.93 -13.32 -48.37
N THR A 37 23.98 -14.63 -48.12
CA THR A 37 25.13 -15.48 -48.46
C THR A 37 25.33 -15.58 -49.97
N ASP A 38 24.23 -15.68 -50.72
CA ASP A 38 24.25 -15.83 -52.18
C ASP A 38 24.19 -14.48 -52.93
N ASN A 39 24.25 -13.34 -52.22
CA ASN A 39 24.07 -11.97 -52.76
C ASN A 39 22.74 -11.72 -53.53
N LEU A 40 21.79 -12.65 -53.46
CA LEU A 40 20.50 -12.59 -54.15
C LEU A 40 19.59 -11.44 -53.64
N TRP A 41 19.87 -10.86 -52.48
CA TRP A 41 19.14 -9.72 -51.95
C TRP A 41 19.24 -8.46 -52.84
N GLN A 42 20.26 -8.34 -53.69
CA GLN A 42 20.42 -7.19 -54.59
C GLN A 42 19.45 -7.23 -55.78
N GLU A 43 19.01 -8.42 -56.18
CA GLU A 43 18.20 -8.65 -57.38
C GLU A 43 16.71 -8.83 -57.04
N LYS A 44 16.39 -9.27 -55.82
CA LYS A 44 15.02 -9.53 -55.38
C LYS A 44 14.31 -8.24 -54.97
N LYS A 45 13.02 -8.15 -55.31
CA LYS A 45 12.12 -7.08 -54.82
C LYS A 45 11.54 -7.46 -53.46
N PHE A 46 11.62 -6.55 -52.52
CA PHE A 46 11.07 -6.70 -51.18
C PHE A 46 9.76 -5.93 -51.03
N LYS A 47 8.83 -6.54 -50.29
CA LYS A 47 7.59 -5.87 -49.93
C LYS A 47 7.91 -4.67 -49.02
N PRO A 48 7.38 -3.47 -49.30
CA PRO A 48 7.63 -2.30 -48.45
C PRO A 48 7.07 -2.52 -47.04
N TYR A 49 7.90 -2.24 -46.03
CA TYR A 49 7.51 -2.40 -44.63
C TYR A 49 6.48 -1.34 -44.23
N ASN A 50 5.40 -1.76 -43.58
CA ASN A 50 4.37 -0.83 -43.11
C ASN A 50 4.78 -0.20 -41.77
N PHE A 51 5.49 0.93 -41.84
CA PHE A 51 5.88 1.71 -40.65
C PHE A 51 4.71 2.37 -39.91
N LYS A 52 3.47 2.28 -40.42
CA LYS A 52 2.27 2.81 -39.75
C LYS A 52 1.58 1.81 -38.83
N ALA A 53 1.98 0.54 -38.85
CA ALA A 53 1.43 -0.49 -37.97
C ALA A 53 2.24 -0.57 -36.66
N PHE A 54 1.59 -0.93 -35.56
CA PHE A 54 2.30 -1.31 -34.35
C PHE A 54 3.11 -2.58 -34.58
N GLY A 55 4.35 -2.59 -34.11
CA GLY A 55 5.19 -3.79 -34.11
C GLY A 55 4.66 -4.84 -33.13
N VAL A 56 5.19 -6.05 -33.25
CA VAL A 56 4.89 -7.14 -32.29
C VAL A 56 5.55 -6.80 -30.95
N ALA A 57 4.76 -6.79 -29.88
CA ALA A 57 5.29 -6.58 -28.53
C ALA A 57 6.15 -7.79 -28.12
N PRO A 58 7.38 -7.58 -27.62
CA PRO A 58 8.23 -8.68 -27.18
C PRO A 58 7.64 -9.36 -25.93
N VAL A 59 7.84 -10.67 -25.83
CA VAL A 59 7.50 -11.43 -24.61
C VAL A 59 8.42 -10.95 -23.48
N ARG A 60 7.82 -10.52 -22.37
CA ARG A 60 8.55 -9.99 -21.20
C ARG A 60 7.84 -10.37 -19.90
N GLY A 61 8.55 -10.29 -18.78
CA GLY A 61 7.95 -10.38 -17.45
C GLY A 61 7.21 -9.10 -17.07
N TYR A 62 6.23 -9.23 -16.17
CA TYR A 62 5.44 -8.10 -15.68
C TYR A 62 5.43 -8.09 -14.15
N LEU A 63 5.51 -6.89 -13.58
CA LEU A 63 5.36 -6.67 -12.14
C LEU A 63 3.97 -6.11 -11.85
N HIS A 64 3.34 -6.64 -10.81
CA HIS A 64 2.04 -6.17 -10.36
C HIS A 64 2.09 -4.66 -10.00
N PRO A 65 1.12 -3.82 -10.42
CA PRO A 65 1.11 -2.38 -10.14
C PRO A 65 1.29 -2.04 -8.65
N LEU A 66 0.54 -2.72 -7.77
CA LEU A 66 0.66 -2.57 -6.31
C LEU A 66 2.09 -2.85 -5.81
N MET A 67 2.78 -3.84 -6.38
CA MET A 67 4.16 -4.19 -5.98
C MET A 67 5.18 -3.16 -6.51
N LYS A 68 4.92 -2.54 -7.66
CA LYS A 68 5.71 -1.41 -8.15
C LYS A 68 5.63 -0.23 -7.18
N VAL A 69 4.43 0.11 -6.72
CA VAL A 69 4.20 1.17 -5.74
C VAL A 69 4.77 0.80 -4.37
N ARG A 70 4.61 -0.44 -3.90
CA ARG A 70 5.28 -0.93 -2.67
C ARG A 70 6.78 -0.69 -2.69
N THR A 71 7.42 -0.97 -3.83
CA THR A 71 8.87 -0.79 -4.01
C THR A 71 9.27 0.69 -3.90
N GLU A 72 8.46 1.59 -4.46
CA GLU A 72 8.67 3.03 -4.37
C GLU A 72 8.52 3.55 -2.94
N PHE A 73 7.45 3.18 -2.22
CA PHE A 73 7.29 3.52 -0.81
C PHE A 73 8.47 3.02 0.04
N ARG A 74 8.88 1.77 -0.18
CA ARG A 74 10.03 1.17 0.49
C ARG A 74 11.31 1.98 0.23
N GLN A 75 11.54 2.40 -1.01
CA GLN A 75 12.70 3.21 -1.38
C GLN A 75 12.69 4.58 -0.67
N ILE A 76 11.54 5.26 -0.62
CA ILE A 76 11.40 6.54 0.08
C ILE A 76 11.77 6.42 1.56
N PHE A 77 11.29 5.38 2.24
CA PHE A 77 11.66 5.13 3.63
C PHE A 77 13.17 4.91 3.82
N LEU A 78 13.78 4.11 2.95
CA LEU A 78 15.23 3.85 2.99
C LEU A 78 16.04 5.13 2.78
N GLU A 79 15.65 5.99 1.83
CA GLU A 79 16.28 7.30 1.60
C GLU A 79 16.14 8.26 2.80
N MET A 80 15.04 8.14 3.56
CA MET A 80 14.80 8.92 4.78
C MET A 80 15.51 8.33 6.01
N GLY A 81 16.29 7.25 5.84
CA GLY A 81 17.06 6.60 6.89
C GLY A 81 16.23 5.71 7.80
N PHE A 82 15.10 5.20 7.33
CA PHE A 82 14.27 4.24 8.07
C PHE A 82 14.77 2.82 7.86
N THR A 83 14.65 2.00 8.91
CA THR A 83 14.95 0.56 8.88
C THR A 83 13.66 -0.24 8.75
N GLU A 84 13.64 -1.24 7.87
CA GLU A 84 12.46 -2.09 7.63
C GLU A 84 12.26 -3.05 8.81
N MET A 85 11.05 -3.06 9.39
CA MET A 85 10.69 -3.96 10.50
C MET A 85 10.26 -5.33 9.98
N PRO A 86 10.57 -6.41 10.71
CA PRO A 86 10.02 -7.73 10.41
C PRO A 86 8.52 -7.77 10.74
N THR A 87 7.70 -8.10 9.75
CA THR A 87 6.24 -8.25 9.88
C THR A 87 5.77 -9.67 9.56
N GLN A 88 6.64 -10.67 9.69
CA GLN A 88 6.40 -12.07 9.26
C GLN A 88 5.44 -12.82 10.20
N ARG A 89 4.28 -12.23 10.48
CA ARG A 89 3.26 -12.74 11.38
C ARG A 89 1.91 -12.12 11.04
N TYR A 90 1.02 -12.92 10.46
CA TYR A 90 -0.36 -12.51 10.19
C TYR A 90 -1.28 -12.71 11.40
N VAL A 91 -1.05 -13.77 12.18
CA VAL A 91 -1.79 -14.03 13.42
C VAL A 91 -1.09 -13.33 14.58
N GLU A 92 -1.80 -12.42 15.25
CA GLU A 92 -1.34 -11.79 16.47
C GLU A 92 -2.22 -12.12 17.66
N SER A 93 -1.66 -12.01 18.87
CA SER A 93 -2.52 -12.03 20.06
C SER A 93 -3.18 -10.67 20.22
N SER A 94 -4.42 -10.67 20.72
CA SER A 94 -5.18 -9.46 21.08
C SER A 94 -4.38 -8.53 21.99
N PHE A 95 -3.53 -9.09 22.85
CA PHE A 95 -2.60 -8.31 23.67
C PHE A 95 -1.75 -7.35 22.82
N TRP A 96 -1.02 -7.85 21.83
CA TRP A 96 -0.13 -7.01 21.02
C TRP A 96 -0.88 -6.19 19.97
N ASN A 97 -2.00 -6.71 19.48
CA ASN A 97 -2.82 -6.01 18.50
C ASN A 97 -3.67 -4.89 19.12
N PHE A 98 -4.00 -4.93 20.41
CA PHE A 98 -4.87 -3.95 21.05
C PHE A 98 -4.37 -3.48 22.41
N ASP A 99 -4.20 -4.38 23.38
CA ASP A 99 -3.96 -4.00 24.78
C ASP A 99 -2.61 -3.26 24.97
N ALA A 100 -1.56 -3.71 24.30
CA ALA A 100 -0.23 -3.10 24.31
C ALA A 100 -0.21 -1.69 23.67
N LEU A 101 -1.22 -1.40 22.84
CA LEU A 101 -1.50 -0.08 22.27
C LEU A 101 -2.40 0.76 23.18
N PHE A 102 -2.65 0.35 24.42
CA PHE A 102 -3.58 1.07 25.29
C PHE A 102 -4.99 1.18 24.68
N GLN A 103 -5.39 0.29 23.77
CA GLN A 103 -6.74 0.24 23.25
C GLN A 103 -7.63 -0.59 24.20
N PRO A 104 -8.74 -0.05 24.74
CA PRO A 104 -9.51 -0.72 25.78
C PRO A 104 -10.19 -2.01 25.27
N GLN A 105 -10.46 -2.97 26.16
CA GLN A 105 -11.05 -4.26 25.79
C GLN A 105 -12.49 -4.17 25.26
N GLN A 106 -13.24 -3.16 25.68
CA GLN A 106 -14.59 -2.85 25.24
C GLN A 106 -14.64 -2.01 23.94
N HIS A 107 -13.51 -1.79 23.27
CA HIS A 107 -13.48 -0.98 22.06
C HIS A 107 -14.17 -1.72 20.89
N PRO A 108 -15.10 -1.08 20.14
CA PRO A 108 -15.85 -1.71 19.05
C PRO A 108 -14.99 -2.43 18.01
N ALA A 109 -13.84 -1.86 17.66
CA ALA A 109 -12.90 -2.51 16.73
C ALA A 109 -12.39 -3.90 17.19
N ARG A 110 -12.63 -4.32 18.45
CA ARG A 110 -12.32 -5.65 18.98
C ARG A 110 -13.50 -6.62 18.87
N ASP A 111 -14.65 -6.19 18.37
CA ASP A 111 -15.82 -7.04 18.18
C ASP A 111 -15.62 -7.96 16.97
N GLU A 112 -16.29 -9.12 16.99
CA GLU A 112 -16.24 -10.11 15.90
C GLU A 112 -16.74 -9.54 14.55
N GLN A 113 -17.52 -8.45 14.59
CA GLN A 113 -17.98 -7.74 13.40
C GLN A 113 -16.86 -6.96 12.71
N ASP A 114 -15.79 -6.58 13.42
CA ASP A 114 -14.69 -5.76 12.89
C ASP A 114 -13.37 -6.55 12.78
N THR A 115 -13.19 -7.58 13.61
CA THR A 115 -11.93 -8.34 13.71
C THR A 115 -12.13 -9.83 13.45
N PHE A 116 -11.24 -10.41 12.63
CA PHE A 116 -11.18 -11.86 12.44
C PHE A 116 -10.44 -12.53 13.62
N PHE A 117 -11.20 -13.22 14.47
CA PHE A 117 -10.65 -14.07 15.51
C PHE A 117 -10.23 -15.44 14.96
N ILE A 118 -9.16 -16.00 15.53
CA ILE A 118 -8.65 -17.31 15.15
C ILE A 118 -9.40 -18.40 15.93
N SER A 119 -9.88 -19.42 15.22
CA SER A 119 -10.44 -20.62 15.83
C SER A 119 -9.34 -21.58 16.30
N GLU A 120 -8.31 -21.80 15.49
CA GLU A 120 -7.19 -22.70 15.80
C GLU A 120 -5.84 -22.12 15.31
N PRO A 121 -4.87 -21.85 16.21
CA PRO A 121 -4.96 -21.85 17.68
C PRO A 121 -5.72 -20.63 18.21
N MET A 122 -6.80 -20.83 19.00
CA MET A 122 -7.62 -19.75 19.55
C MET A 122 -6.87 -18.82 20.51
N TYR A 123 -5.96 -19.37 21.32
CA TYR A 123 -5.23 -18.62 22.33
C TYR A 123 -3.72 -18.66 22.07
N THR A 124 -3.04 -17.55 22.34
CA THR A 124 -1.57 -17.53 22.39
C THR A 124 -1.08 -18.33 23.59
N LYS A 125 0.08 -18.99 23.42
CA LYS A 125 0.72 -19.78 24.48
C LYS A 125 1.65 -18.95 25.34
N ASP A 126 2.17 -17.86 24.81
CA ASP A 126 3.20 -17.05 25.46
C ASP A 126 2.87 -15.57 25.36
N LEU A 127 2.96 -14.89 26.50
CA LEU A 127 2.86 -13.45 26.65
C LEU A 127 3.88 -13.02 27.71
N PRO A 128 4.54 -11.86 27.53
CA PRO A 128 5.54 -11.37 28.48
C PRO A 128 4.87 -10.99 29.81
N SER A 129 4.87 -11.91 30.77
CA SER A 129 4.11 -11.80 32.04
C SER A 129 4.32 -10.47 32.78
N GLU A 130 5.57 -10.02 32.91
CA GLU A 130 5.88 -8.75 33.59
C GLU A 130 5.39 -7.52 32.83
N TYR A 131 5.41 -7.55 31.50
CA TYR A 131 4.87 -6.46 30.69
C TYR A 131 3.34 -6.45 30.73
N VAL A 132 2.72 -7.64 30.64
CA VAL A 132 1.26 -7.81 30.77
C VAL A 132 0.74 -7.23 32.08
N LYS A 133 1.39 -7.50 33.22
CA LYS A 133 0.99 -6.92 34.52
C LYS A 133 1.02 -5.40 34.53
N ARG A 134 2.03 -4.78 33.89
CA ARG A 134 2.11 -3.32 33.78
C ARG A 134 1.00 -2.75 32.88
N VAL A 135 0.69 -3.44 31.77
CA VAL A 135 -0.42 -3.10 30.89
C VAL A 135 -1.77 -3.24 31.61
N GLU A 136 -2.00 -4.34 32.31
CA GLU A 136 -3.20 -4.56 33.12
C GLU A 136 -3.41 -3.43 34.14
N LYS A 137 -2.35 -3.05 34.86
CA LYS A 137 -2.39 -1.96 35.85
C LYS A 137 -2.75 -0.61 35.21
N VAL A 138 -2.05 -0.20 34.15
CA VAL A 138 -2.30 1.10 33.50
C VAL A 138 -3.69 1.15 32.85
N HIS A 139 -4.20 0.03 32.30
CA HIS A 139 -5.55 -0.03 31.74
C HIS A 139 -6.64 0.08 32.80
N SER A 140 -6.48 -0.61 33.93
CA SER A 140 -7.53 -0.76 34.92
C SER A 140 -7.61 0.43 35.87
N VAL A 141 -6.60 0.58 36.72
CA VAL A 141 -6.56 1.56 37.82
C VAL A 141 -5.75 2.82 37.48
N GLY A 142 -5.08 2.81 36.33
CA GLY A 142 -4.17 3.88 35.91
C GLY A 142 -2.77 3.73 36.49
N ASP A 143 -1.81 4.35 35.80
CA ASP A 143 -0.42 4.49 36.22
C ASP A 143 0.22 5.62 35.37
N TYR A 144 1.45 6.00 35.69
CA TYR A 144 2.25 6.95 34.89
C TYR A 144 1.56 8.33 34.65
N GLY A 145 0.80 8.80 35.63
CA GLY A 145 0.05 10.07 35.55
C GLY A 145 -1.30 9.97 34.83
N SER A 146 -1.69 8.78 34.35
CA SER A 146 -3.00 8.52 33.76
C SER A 146 -3.95 7.88 34.77
N SER A 147 -5.25 8.17 34.66
CA SER A 147 -6.31 7.52 35.45
C SER A 147 -6.65 6.10 34.94
N GLY A 148 -6.08 5.68 33.81
CA GLY A 148 -6.51 4.47 33.12
C GLY A 148 -7.95 4.60 32.60
N TYR A 149 -8.56 3.45 32.27
CA TYR A 149 -9.93 3.37 31.76
C TYR A 149 -10.98 2.99 32.82
N GLY A 150 -10.57 2.65 34.05
CA GLY A 150 -11.50 2.37 35.15
C GLY A 150 -12.34 1.10 34.98
N TYR A 151 -11.80 0.06 34.32
CA TYR A 151 -12.48 -1.23 34.12
C TYR A 151 -11.63 -2.41 34.58
N LYS A 152 -12.28 -3.58 34.74
CA LYS A 152 -11.58 -4.83 35.04
C LYS A 152 -11.00 -5.42 33.75
N TRP A 153 -9.68 -5.28 33.58
CA TRP A 153 -8.94 -5.90 32.48
C TRP A 153 -8.91 -7.43 32.64
N LYS A 154 -9.10 -8.17 31.54
CA LYS A 154 -9.16 -9.64 31.52
C LYS A 154 -8.03 -10.22 30.68
N ILE A 155 -7.22 -11.10 31.27
CA ILE A 155 -6.10 -11.75 30.57
C ILE A 155 -6.59 -12.68 29.46
N GLU A 156 -7.77 -13.28 29.64
CA GLU A 156 -8.36 -14.22 28.69
C GLU A 156 -8.69 -13.53 27.35
N GLU A 157 -9.11 -12.26 27.40
CA GLU A 157 -9.38 -11.44 26.21
C GLU A 157 -8.11 -11.06 25.47
N ALA A 158 -7.04 -10.76 26.21
CA ALA A 158 -5.73 -10.44 25.66
C ALA A 158 -5.02 -11.67 25.05
N ALA A 159 -5.34 -12.87 25.55
CA ALA A 159 -4.78 -14.13 25.07
C ALA A 159 -5.40 -14.62 23.76
N LYS A 160 -6.59 -14.15 23.36
CA LYS A 160 -7.23 -14.52 22.09
C LYS A 160 -6.33 -14.16 20.91
N ASN A 161 -6.24 -15.03 19.92
CA ASN A 161 -5.53 -14.75 18.67
C ASN A 161 -6.49 -14.15 17.64
N VAL A 162 -5.97 -13.21 16.86
CA VAL A 162 -6.66 -12.51 15.78
C VAL A 162 -5.78 -12.47 14.54
N LEU A 163 -6.37 -12.32 13.36
CA LEU A 163 -5.60 -11.79 12.23
C LEU A 163 -5.32 -10.31 12.51
N ARG A 164 -4.06 -9.90 12.38
CA ARG A 164 -3.65 -8.53 12.70
C ARG A 164 -4.48 -7.51 11.91
N THR A 165 -4.99 -6.51 12.61
CA THR A 165 -5.91 -5.51 12.02
C THR A 165 -5.18 -4.27 11.50
N HIS A 166 -3.94 -4.08 11.92
CA HIS A 166 -3.05 -2.99 11.53
C HIS A 166 -1.58 -3.35 11.82
N THR A 167 -0.64 -2.70 11.12
CA THR A 167 0.81 -2.94 11.31
C THR A 167 1.36 -2.41 12.63
N THR A 168 0.59 -1.58 13.35
CA THR A 168 0.98 -0.98 14.63
C THR A 168 1.32 -2.03 15.70
N ALA A 169 0.75 -3.24 15.60
CA ALA A 169 1.13 -4.37 16.45
C ALA A 169 2.62 -4.74 16.28
N SER A 170 3.14 -4.69 15.06
CA SER A 170 4.56 -4.93 14.76
C SER A 170 5.43 -3.81 15.31
N SER A 171 4.97 -2.56 15.23
CA SER A 171 5.62 -1.38 15.80
C SER A 171 5.80 -1.51 17.31
N ILE A 172 4.77 -1.91 18.04
CA ILE A 172 4.86 -2.08 19.50
C ILE A 172 5.80 -3.22 19.88
N ARG A 173 5.83 -4.31 19.12
CA ARG A 173 6.83 -5.37 19.35
C ARG A 173 8.25 -4.87 19.16
N MET A 174 8.49 -4.06 18.14
CA MET A 174 9.81 -3.45 17.93
C MET A 174 10.17 -2.50 19.07
N LEU A 175 9.22 -1.67 19.53
CA LEU A 175 9.42 -0.79 20.67
C LEU A 175 9.69 -1.56 21.97
N TYR A 176 9.02 -2.70 22.16
CA TYR A 176 9.26 -3.59 23.30
C TYR A 176 10.68 -4.18 23.29
N GLU A 177 11.18 -4.60 22.12
CA GLU A 177 12.55 -5.13 22.02
C GLU A 177 13.64 -4.06 22.22
N ILE A 178 13.42 -2.82 21.76
CA ILE A 178 14.40 -1.75 22.01
C ILE A 178 14.39 -1.30 23.49
N ALA A 179 13.25 -1.37 24.17
CA ALA A 179 13.13 -0.99 25.58
C ALA A 179 13.95 -1.90 26.52
N LYS A 180 14.32 -3.11 26.06
CA LYS A 180 15.20 -4.03 26.81
C LYS A 180 16.68 -3.65 26.77
N LYS A 181 17.05 -2.64 25.98
CA LYS A 181 18.43 -2.21 25.74
C LYS A 181 18.59 -0.73 26.11
N PRO A 182 19.82 -0.22 26.31
CA PRO A 182 20.04 1.21 26.42
C PRO A 182 19.44 1.93 25.21
N PHE A 183 18.62 2.93 25.47
CA PHE A 183 17.85 3.60 24.43
C PHE A 183 18.77 4.23 23.38
N LYS A 184 18.39 4.05 22.12
CA LYS A 184 18.98 4.75 20.96
C LYS A 184 17.84 5.19 20.06
N PRO A 185 17.86 6.44 19.54
CA PRO A 185 16.86 6.89 18.59
C PRO A 185 16.80 5.98 17.36
N VAL A 186 15.60 5.62 16.94
CA VAL A 186 15.36 4.67 15.85
C VAL A 186 14.27 5.20 14.92
N ARG A 187 14.37 4.81 13.65
CA ARG A 187 13.38 5.08 12.60
C ARG A 187 13.02 3.76 11.97
N TYR A 188 11.75 3.38 12.06
CA TYR A 188 11.30 2.10 11.58
C TYR A 188 10.11 2.24 10.64
N PHE A 189 10.04 1.38 9.63
CA PHE A 189 8.89 1.31 8.74
C PHE A 189 8.50 -0.12 8.44
N SER A 190 7.26 -0.33 8.03
CA SER A 190 6.79 -1.60 7.49
C SER A 190 5.76 -1.38 6.40
N ILE A 191 5.72 -2.31 5.44
CA ILE A 191 4.67 -2.36 4.43
C ILE A 191 4.20 -3.79 4.33
N ASP A 192 3.02 -4.06 4.89
CA ASP A 192 2.51 -5.43 4.94
C ASP A 192 0.98 -5.51 5.06
N ARG A 193 0.46 -6.71 4.82
CA ARG A 193 -0.98 -6.98 4.72
C ARG A 193 -1.66 -7.03 6.08
N VAL A 194 -2.82 -6.42 6.21
CA VAL A 194 -3.65 -6.42 7.42
C VAL A 194 -5.05 -6.90 7.06
N PHE A 195 -5.80 -7.35 8.07
CA PHE A 195 -7.09 -8.01 7.89
C PHE A 195 -8.16 -7.35 8.74
N ARG A 196 -9.30 -7.04 8.15
CA ARG A 196 -10.44 -6.45 8.86
C ARG A 196 -11.73 -7.10 8.39
N ASN A 197 -12.63 -7.41 9.31
CA ASN A 197 -13.91 -8.02 9.00
C ASN A 197 -14.93 -6.97 8.50
N GLU A 198 -14.49 -6.08 7.63
CA GLU A 198 -15.36 -5.04 7.08
C GLU A 198 -16.17 -5.59 5.90
N SER A 199 -17.35 -5.01 5.67
CA SER A 199 -18.18 -5.37 4.51
C SER A 199 -17.45 -5.02 3.21
N LEU A 200 -17.31 -6.00 2.32
CA LEU A 200 -16.63 -5.85 1.04
C LEU A 200 -17.39 -4.89 0.12
N ASP A 201 -16.73 -3.82 -0.33
CA ASP A 201 -17.32 -2.88 -1.28
C ASP A 201 -16.34 -2.49 -2.42
N ALA A 202 -16.56 -1.39 -3.12
CA ALA A 202 -15.67 -0.94 -4.21
C ALA A 202 -14.34 -0.34 -3.71
N THR A 203 -14.26 -0.04 -2.42
CA THR A 203 -13.19 0.70 -1.76
C THR A 203 -12.58 -0.03 -0.55
N HIS A 204 -13.29 -1.00 0.03
CA HIS A 204 -12.88 -1.77 1.20
C HIS A 204 -12.76 -3.25 0.85
N LEU A 205 -11.64 -3.84 1.29
CA LEU A 205 -11.35 -5.27 1.20
C LEU A 205 -11.11 -5.82 2.61
N ALA A 206 -11.43 -7.10 2.78
CA ALA A 206 -11.16 -7.82 4.03
C ALA A 206 -9.65 -7.96 4.31
N GLU A 207 -8.82 -7.87 3.26
CA GLU A 207 -7.36 -7.79 3.35
C GLU A 207 -6.81 -6.68 2.46
N PHE A 208 -5.87 -5.90 2.97
CA PHE A 208 -5.19 -4.83 2.22
C PHE A 208 -3.82 -4.54 2.84
N HIS A 209 -2.96 -3.75 2.19
CA HIS A 209 -1.64 -3.44 2.67
C HIS A 209 -1.61 -2.10 3.39
N GLN A 210 -1.11 -2.13 4.62
CA GLN A 210 -0.83 -0.93 5.40
C GLN A 210 0.66 -0.60 5.30
N VAL A 211 0.94 0.66 5.02
CA VAL A 211 2.24 1.30 5.11
C VAL A 211 2.29 2.05 6.44
N GLU A 212 3.33 1.83 7.22
CA GLU A 212 3.51 2.51 8.51
C GLU A 212 4.96 2.95 8.70
N GLY A 213 5.13 4.16 9.22
CA GLY A 213 6.40 4.71 9.65
C GLY A 213 6.33 5.15 11.11
N LEU A 214 7.41 4.95 11.85
CA LEU A 214 7.55 5.41 13.23
C LEU A 214 8.97 5.94 13.50
N ILE A 215 9.07 6.94 14.36
CA ILE A 215 10.33 7.46 14.88
C ILE A 215 10.22 7.46 16.39
N ALA A 216 11.15 6.78 17.07
CA ALA A 216 11.35 6.90 18.50
C ALA A 216 12.59 7.75 18.77
N GLY A 217 12.44 8.81 19.54
CA GLY A 217 13.52 9.76 19.84
C GLY A 217 13.25 10.48 21.15
N GLU A 218 14.17 11.36 21.55
CA GLU A 218 14.00 12.15 22.76
C GLU A 218 13.28 13.46 22.44
N ASN A 219 12.25 13.79 23.21
CA ASN A 219 11.52 15.07 23.14
C ASN A 219 11.01 15.43 21.73
N LEU A 220 10.60 14.43 20.93
CA LEU A 220 9.88 14.67 19.68
C LEU A 220 8.56 15.37 19.98
N SER A 221 8.12 16.19 19.04
CA SER A 221 6.96 17.07 19.16
C SER A 221 6.09 16.94 17.92
N LEU A 222 4.88 17.50 17.98
CA LEU A 222 3.97 17.51 16.85
C LEU A 222 4.58 18.18 15.60
N GLY A 223 5.42 19.21 15.80
CA GLY A 223 6.13 19.88 14.72
C GLY A 223 7.12 18.96 14.00
N HIS A 224 7.80 18.07 14.73
CA HIS A 224 8.66 17.06 14.12
C HIS A 224 7.87 16.07 13.25
N LEU A 225 6.70 15.63 13.72
CA LEU A 225 5.80 14.77 12.95
C LEU A 225 5.35 15.46 11.65
N ILE A 226 4.88 16.71 11.74
CA ILE A 226 4.47 17.48 10.57
C ILE A 226 5.62 17.64 9.57
N GLY A 227 6.83 17.97 10.03
CA GLY A 227 7.99 18.13 9.16
C GLY A 227 8.39 16.84 8.44
N ILE A 228 8.36 15.70 9.14
CA ILE A 228 8.64 14.38 8.54
C ILE A 228 7.56 14.01 7.51
N LEU A 229 6.30 14.27 7.82
CA LEU A 229 5.19 14.02 6.88
C LEU A 229 5.31 14.88 5.63
N GLN A 230 5.68 16.16 5.77
CA GLN A 230 5.93 17.04 4.63
C GLN A 230 7.03 16.49 3.72
N GLU A 231 8.16 16.05 4.27
CA GLU A 231 9.25 15.47 3.48
C GLU A 231 8.86 14.12 2.84
N PHE A 232 8.17 13.26 3.59
CA PHE A 232 7.69 11.97 3.10
C PHE A 232 6.74 12.11 1.91
N TYR A 233 5.72 12.96 2.03
CA TYR A 233 4.75 13.17 0.95
C TYR A 233 5.34 13.99 -0.21
N LYS A 234 6.29 14.89 0.04
CA LYS A 234 7.02 15.57 -1.04
C LYS A 234 7.77 14.58 -1.93
N LYS A 235 8.41 13.55 -1.36
CA LYS A 235 9.03 12.46 -2.11
C LYS A 235 8.02 11.60 -2.90
N LEU A 236 6.75 11.60 -2.49
CA LEU A 236 5.63 11.01 -3.24
C LEU A 236 5.02 11.98 -4.29
N GLY A 237 5.62 13.15 -4.52
CA GLY A 237 5.10 14.17 -5.44
C GLY A 237 3.87 14.91 -4.91
N ILE A 238 3.62 14.89 -3.60
CA ILE A 238 2.47 15.53 -2.94
C ILE A 238 2.96 16.72 -2.10
N GLU A 239 2.68 17.93 -2.58
CA GLU A 239 3.16 19.16 -1.92
C GLU A 239 2.09 19.85 -1.05
N ARG A 240 0.81 19.70 -1.40
CA ARG A 240 -0.29 20.42 -0.74
C ARG A 240 -0.91 19.60 0.39
N LEU A 241 -0.33 19.69 1.58
CA LEU A 241 -0.84 19.00 2.77
C LEU A 241 -1.68 19.91 3.67
N ARG A 242 -2.70 19.30 4.29
CA ARG A 242 -3.44 19.85 5.44
C ARG A 242 -3.56 18.79 6.51
N PHE A 243 -3.52 19.23 7.77
CA PHE A 243 -3.65 18.35 8.93
C PHE A 243 -4.93 18.71 9.68
N LYS A 244 -5.69 17.68 10.05
CA LYS A 244 -6.93 17.82 10.81
C LYS A 244 -6.80 17.04 12.11
N PRO A 245 -7.10 17.64 13.28
CA PRO A 245 -7.12 16.90 14.53
C PRO A 245 -8.03 15.67 14.44
N ALA A 246 -7.55 14.56 14.96
CA ALA A 246 -8.25 13.27 14.94
C ALA A 246 -8.17 12.61 16.32
N TYR A 247 -8.77 11.43 16.44
CA TYR A 247 -8.68 10.60 17.62
C TYR A 247 -8.21 9.20 17.23
N ASN A 248 -7.13 8.74 17.85
CA ASN A 248 -6.80 7.32 17.90
C ASN A 248 -6.55 6.92 19.37
N PRO A 249 -6.97 5.73 19.83
CA PRO A 249 -6.79 5.31 21.22
C PRO A 249 -5.34 5.35 21.71
N TYR A 250 -4.39 5.05 20.82
CA TYR A 250 -2.97 4.91 21.13
C TYR A 250 -2.14 6.19 20.89
N THR A 251 -2.73 7.29 20.39
CA THR A 251 -1.99 8.53 20.13
C THR A 251 -2.63 9.78 20.72
N GLU A 252 -1.81 10.63 21.32
CA GLU A 252 -2.20 11.97 21.77
C GLU A 252 -0.98 12.90 21.67
N PRO A 253 -1.02 13.95 20.83
CA PRO A 253 -2.05 14.31 19.85
C PRO A 253 -2.11 13.37 18.63
N SER A 254 -3.25 13.40 17.92
CA SER A 254 -3.49 12.66 16.66
C SER A 254 -3.93 13.60 15.53
N MET A 255 -3.56 13.30 14.28
CA MET A 255 -4.00 14.03 13.10
C MET A 255 -4.22 13.15 11.87
N GLU A 256 -5.30 13.43 11.15
CA GLU A 256 -5.53 12.98 9.78
C GLU A 256 -4.77 13.90 8.81
N ILE A 257 -4.31 13.31 7.69
CA ILE A 257 -3.50 13.96 6.68
C ILE A 257 -4.32 14.04 5.40
N PHE A 258 -4.49 15.25 4.87
CA PHE A 258 -5.24 15.53 3.65
C PHE A 258 -4.35 16.11 2.58
N SER A 259 -4.60 15.73 1.33
CA SER A 259 -3.99 16.34 0.14
C SER A 259 -5.04 16.80 -0.85
N TYR A 260 -4.76 17.90 -1.56
CA TYR A 260 -5.64 18.39 -2.62
C TYR A 260 -5.41 17.60 -3.91
N HIS A 261 -6.44 16.88 -4.37
CA HIS A 261 -6.37 16.10 -5.60
C HIS A 261 -6.83 16.94 -6.79
N SER A 262 -5.90 17.33 -7.68
CA SER A 262 -6.17 18.24 -8.81
C SER A 262 -7.29 17.75 -9.73
N SER A 263 -7.35 16.45 -10.06
CA SER A 263 -8.37 15.90 -10.97
C SER A 263 -9.75 15.81 -10.31
N LEU A 264 -9.82 15.63 -8.98
CA LEU A 264 -11.09 15.52 -8.24
C LEU A 264 -11.53 16.86 -7.65
N LYS A 265 -10.68 17.90 -7.74
CA LYS A 265 -10.86 19.25 -7.22
C LYS A 265 -11.28 19.31 -5.74
N LYS A 266 -10.89 18.31 -4.93
CA LYS A 266 -11.26 18.19 -3.52
C LYS A 266 -10.07 17.77 -2.66
N TRP A 267 -10.17 18.04 -1.36
CA TRP A 267 -9.26 17.49 -0.35
C TRP A 267 -9.62 16.03 -0.10
N VAL A 268 -8.63 15.16 -0.14
CA VAL A 268 -8.77 13.71 0.05
C VAL A 268 -7.86 13.29 1.19
N GLU A 269 -8.36 12.44 2.08
CA GLU A 269 -7.57 11.84 3.15
C GLU A 269 -6.56 10.84 2.56
N ILE A 270 -5.30 11.01 2.90
CA ILE A 270 -4.15 10.27 2.37
C ILE A 270 -3.35 9.54 3.47
N GLY A 271 -3.75 9.67 4.73
CA GLY A 271 -3.11 9.00 5.86
C GLY A 271 -3.61 9.49 7.21
N ASN A 272 -3.21 8.78 8.26
CA ASN A 272 -3.46 9.12 9.66
C ASN A 272 -2.13 9.05 10.43
N SER A 273 -2.00 9.82 11.51
CA SER A 273 -0.79 9.92 12.29
C SER A 273 -1.04 10.38 13.72
N GLY A 274 -0.03 10.26 14.57
CA GLY A 274 -0.06 10.80 15.92
C GLY A 274 1.21 10.52 16.71
N MET A 275 1.20 10.98 17.95
CA MET A 275 2.27 10.73 18.93
C MET A 275 1.81 9.66 19.91
N PHE A 276 2.55 8.57 20.09
CA PHE A 276 2.13 7.51 21.00
C PHE A 276 1.99 8.03 22.42
N ARG A 277 0.88 7.62 23.05
CA ARG A 277 0.55 8.00 24.41
C ARG A 277 1.60 7.50 25.42
N PRO A 278 1.82 8.22 26.53
CA PRO A 278 2.67 7.73 27.63
C PRO A 278 2.22 6.36 28.17
N GLU A 279 0.92 6.09 28.20
CA GLU A 279 0.36 4.80 28.64
C GLU A 279 0.67 3.62 27.70
N VAL A 280 1.15 3.90 26.48
CA VAL A 280 1.71 2.90 25.58
C VAL A 280 3.21 2.72 25.86
N LEU A 281 3.94 3.82 26.00
CA LEU A 281 5.40 3.83 26.01
C LEU A 281 6.02 3.46 27.36
N LEU A 282 5.49 4.02 28.46
CA LEU A 282 6.07 3.87 29.79
C LEU A 282 5.95 2.44 30.32
N PRO A 283 4.84 1.70 30.12
CA PRO A 283 4.77 0.28 30.45
C PRO A 283 5.78 -0.59 29.67
N LEU A 284 6.25 -0.16 28.50
CA LEU A 284 7.32 -0.89 27.79
C LEU A 284 8.66 -0.82 28.55
N GLY A 285 8.85 0.21 29.39
CA GLY A 285 10.10 0.51 30.09
C GLY A 285 10.93 1.59 29.40
N LEU A 286 10.35 2.35 28.46
CA LEU A 286 11.01 3.53 27.88
C LEU A 286 11.01 4.68 28.89
N ALA A 287 12.05 5.51 28.85
CA ALA A 287 12.17 6.68 29.71
C ALA A 287 11.17 7.78 29.33
N GLU A 288 10.78 8.64 30.28
CA GLU A 288 9.76 9.68 30.07
C GLU A 288 10.12 10.71 28.99
N ASN A 289 11.41 10.95 28.76
CA ASN A 289 11.87 11.83 27.70
C ASN A 289 11.81 11.18 26.31
N VAL A 290 11.60 9.86 26.22
CA VAL A 290 11.47 9.14 24.95
C VAL A 290 10.04 9.25 24.46
N THR A 291 9.88 9.90 23.31
CA THR A 291 8.59 10.03 22.63
C THR A 291 8.63 9.33 21.26
N VAL A 292 7.48 8.85 20.82
CA VAL A 292 7.34 8.16 19.55
C VAL A 292 6.29 8.85 18.69
N ILE A 293 6.65 9.19 17.47
CA ILE A 293 5.74 9.73 16.46
C ILE A 293 5.57 8.68 15.36
N ALA A 294 4.33 8.47 14.91
CA ALA A 294 4.02 7.45 13.91
C ALA A 294 2.95 7.93 12.95
N TRP A 295 2.94 7.33 11.75
CA TRP A 295 1.92 7.56 10.75
C TRP A 295 1.70 6.31 9.91
N GLY A 296 0.51 6.22 9.31
CA GLY A 296 0.17 5.13 8.42
C GLY A 296 -0.80 5.54 7.32
N LEU A 297 -0.78 4.75 6.25
CA LEU A 297 -1.69 4.87 5.12
C LEU A 297 -1.88 3.52 4.42
N SER A 298 -2.94 3.37 3.65
CA SER A 298 -3.12 2.23 2.74
C SER A 298 -2.18 2.37 1.53
N LEU A 299 -1.70 1.23 1.02
CA LEU A 299 -0.95 1.18 -0.25
C LEU A 299 -1.88 1.20 -1.47
N GLU A 300 -3.07 0.62 -1.34
CA GLU A 300 -4.05 0.47 -2.41
C GLU A 300 -4.59 1.81 -2.87
N ARG A 301 -5.01 2.70 -1.96
CA ARG A 301 -5.61 3.99 -2.33
C ARG A 301 -4.65 4.86 -3.18
N PRO A 302 -3.37 5.07 -2.80
CA PRO A 302 -2.41 5.75 -3.67
C PRO A 302 -2.20 5.05 -5.01
N THR A 303 -2.18 3.71 -5.02
CA THR A 303 -2.01 2.93 -6.26
C THR A 303 -3.20 3.12 -7.21
N MET A 304 -4.43 3.06 -6.68
CA MET A 304 -5.65 3.31 -7.43
C MET A 304 -5.64 4.69 -8.07
N ILE A 305 -5.28 5.72 -7.31
CA ILE A 305 -5.15 7.09 -7.82
C ILE A 305 -4.06 7.19 -8.90
N LYS A 306 -2.89 6.58 -8.69
CA LYS A 306 -1.75 6.65 -9.59
C LYS A 306 -1.99 5.96 -10.93
N TYR A 307 -2.75 4.87 -10.94
CA TYR A 307 -3.06 4.08 -12.14
C TYR A 307 -4.46 4.36 -12.71
N GLY A 308 -5.25 5.23 -12.07
CA GLY A 308 -6.62 5.55 -12.52
C GLY A 308 -7.59 4.38 -12.39
N ILE A 309 -7.50 3.63 -11.30
CA ILE A 309 -8.35 2.46 -11.03
C ILE A 309 -9.45 2.87 -10.04
N ASP A 310 -10.71 2.66 -10.42
CA ASP A 310 -11.86 3.07 -9.61
C ASP A 310 -12.30 2.00 -8.60
N ASN A 311 -12.05 0.71 -8.87
CA ASN A 311 -12.45 -0.39 -8.01
C ASN A 311 -11.24 -1.18 -7.52
N ILE A 312 -11.11 -1.31 -6.20
CA ILE A 312 -9.98 -1.99 -5.56
C ILE A 312 -9.87 -3.48 -5.95
N ARG A 313 -11.01 -4.12 -6.30
CA ARG A 313 -11.06 -5.52 -6.72
C ARG A 313 -10.44 -5.78 -8.09
N ASP A 314 -10.31 -4.73 -8.90
CA ASP A 314 -9.62 -4.80 -10.19
C ASP A 314 -8.11 -4.65 -10.01
N LEU A 315 -7.67 -4.12 -8.86
CA LEU A 315 -6.26 -3.99 -8.50
C LEU A 315 -5.71 -5.24 -7.81
N ILE A 316 -6.44 -5.87 -6.90
CA ILE A 316 -5.94 -7.00 -6.10
C ILE A 316 -6.97 -8.12 -5.98
N GLY A 317 -6.49 -9.37 -6.05
CA GLY A 317 -7.29 -10.58 -5.86
C GLY A 317 -7.25 -11.53 -7.04
N PRO A 318 -7.96 -12.67 -6.95
CA PRO A 318 -7.94 -13.71 -7.99
C PRO A 318 -8.62 -13.31 -9.30
N ARG A 319 -9.35 -12.19 -9.32
CA ARG A 319 -10.07 -11.68 -10.50
C ARG A 319 -9.35 -10.53 -11.20
N VAL A 320 -8.10 -10.24 -10.81
CA VAL A 320 -7.30 -9.17 -11.43
C VAL A 320 -7.16 -9.40 -12.94
N ASP A 321 -7.37 -8.35 -13.73
CA ASP A 321 -7.15 -8.40 -15.17
C ASP A 321 -5.64 -8.42 -15.47
N LEU A 322 -5.16 -9.55 -15.99
CA LEU A 322 -3.76 -9.68 -16.38
C LEU A 322 -3.37 -8.71 -17.50
N THR A 323 -4.31 -8.31 -18.36
CA THR A 323 -4.08 -7.33 -19.45
C THR A 323 -3.74 -5.96 -18.87
N MET A 324 -4.43 -5.56 -17.80
CA MET A 324 -4.09 -4.36 -17.03
C MET A 324 -2.68 -4.45 -16.47
N ILE A 325 -2.26 -5.58 -15.89
CA ILE A 325 -0.89 -5.76 -15.38
C ILE A 325 0.15 -5.63 -16.51
N GLN A 326 -0.16 -6.17 -17.68
CA GLN A 326 0.74 -6.17 -18.84
C GLN A 326 0.91 -4.78 -19.47
N SER A 327 -0.17 -4.01 -19.53
CA SER A 327 -0.21 -2.67 -20.11
C SER A 327 0.20 -1.57 -19.12
N SER A 328 0.14 -1.86 -17.81
CA SER A 328 0.47 -0.91 -16.75
C SER A 328 1.89 -0.35 -16.90
N PRO A 329 2.04 0.99 -17.06
CA PRO A 329 3.35 1.61 -17.18
C PRO A 329 4.16 1.49 -15.88
N ILE A 330 5.42 1.91 -15.94
CA ILE A 330 6.23 2.13 -14.74
C ILE A 330 5.91 3.53 -14.24
N CYS A 331 4.96 3.65 -13.31
CA CYS A 331 4.66 4.90 -12.64
C CYS A 331 5.63 5.05 -11.46
N ARG A 332 6.76 5.73 -11.64
CA ARG A 332 7.67 6.18 -10.55
C ARG A 332 7.70 7.72 -10.58
N PHE A 333 7.70 8.36 -9.40
CA PHE A 333 7.83 9.82 -9.29
C PHE A 333 9.24 10.31 -9.61
#